data_AF-A0AA36E9R5-F1
#
_entry.id   AF-A0AA36E9R5-F1
#
_cell.length_a   1.000
_cell.length_b   1.000
_cell.length_c   1.000
_cell.angle_alpha   90.00
_cell.angle_beta   90.00
_cell.angle_gamma   90.00
#
_symmetry.space_group_name_H-M   'P 1'
#
loop_
_entity.id
_entity.type
_entity.pdbx_description
1 polymer ?
#
loop_
_entity_poly.entity_id
_entity_poly.type
_entity_poly.pdbx_seq_one_letter_code
_entity_poly.pdbx_strand_id
1 'polypeptide(L)'
;MSSLTKKISSFFLQFDVPETSRLQSGFIIFSLYNDFLFLFLLHSTLALEQLFWCGMDSVLLYWHDMLMMVGLYGDLIRYLYDEPIILIPECDGARILSNLNMEFLQRVPSSTESIFKIGSTEPTTLLYDALDHFDRMNAKVGCDFDL
;
A
#
# COMPACT_ATOMS: atom_id res chain seq x y z
N MET A 1 -27.05 8.16 12.33
CA MET A 1 -27.41 7.04 11.43
C MET A 1 -27.35 7.52 9.98
N SER A 2 -26.18 7.33 9.35
CA SER A 2 -26.01 7.16 7.90
C SER A 2 -24.52 6.93 7.64
N SER A 3 -24.06 5.72 7.96
CA SER A 3 -22.74 5.25 7.59
C SER A 3 -22.70 5.16 6.07
N LEU A 4 -22.12 6.17 5.42
CA LEU A 4 -21.72 6.13 4.03
C LEU A 4 -20.53 5.17 3.94
N THR A 5 -20.82 3.86 3.92
CA THR A 5 -19.89 2.87 3.39
C THR A 5 -19.60 3.25 1.95
N LYS A 6 -18.48 3.96 1.76
CA LYS A 6 -17.86 4.25 0.48
C LYS A 6 -17.72 2.93 -0.27
N LYS A 7 -18.60 2.71 -1.25
CA LYS A 7 -18.59 1.51 -2.07
C LYS A 7 -17.47 1.68 -3.09
N ILE A 8 -16.24 1.37 -2.68
CA ILE A 8 -15.11 1.20 -3.58
C ILE A 8 -15.42 -0.05 -4.40
N SER A 9 -15.95 0.15 -5.61
CA SER A 9 -16.27 -0.94 -6.51
C SER A 9 -15.01 -1.31 -7.28
N SER A 10 -14.21 -2.25 -6.76
CA SER A 10 -13.17 -2.89 -7.57
C SER A 10 -13.86 -3.69 -8.69
N PHE A 11 -13.77 -3.20 -9.93
CA PHE A 11 -14.10 -3.99 -11.12
C PHE A 11 -12.82 -4.70 -11.58
N PHE A 12 -12.75 -6.00 -11.38
CA PHE A 12 -11.73 -6.84 -11.95
C PHE A 12 -12.24 -7.37 -13.30
N LEU A 13 -11.64 -6.92 -14.40
CA LEU A 13 -11.92 -7.46 -15.74
C LEU A 13 -10.74 -8.37 -16.13
N GLN A 14 -10.86 -9.66 -15.84
CA GLN A 14 -9.98 -10.66 -16.44
C GLN A 14 -10.42 -10.83 -17.91
N PHE A 15 -9.62 -10.33 -18.86
CA PHE A 15 -9.77 -10.74 -20.26
C PHE A 15 -9.01 -12.05 -20.44
N ASP A 16 -9.74 -13.15 -20.61
CA ASP A 16 -9.15 -14.42 -21.02
C ASP A 16 -8.82 -14.33 -22.52
N VAL A 17 -7.52 -14.25 -22.84
CA VAL A 17 -7.05 -14.24 -24.23
C VAL A 17 -7.08 -15.69 -24.75
N PRO A 18 -7.80 -15.99 -25.85
CA PRO A 18 -7.99 -17.35 -26.32
C PRO A 18 -6.67 -18.00 -26.78
N GLU A 19 -6.17 -18.90 -25.93
CA GLU A 19 -5.43 -20.15 -26.17
C GLU A 19 -4.50 -20.30 -27.40
N THR A 20 -3.86 -19.23 -27.89
CA THR A 20 -2.92 -19.33 -29.03
C THR A 20 -1.59 -18.60 -28.85
N SER A 21 -1.33 -18.02 -27.68
CA SER A 21 0.02 -17.58 -27.31
C SER A 21 0.21 -17.75 -25.80
N ARG A 22 1.33 -18.34 -25.39
CA ARG A 22 1.63 -18.80 -24.01
C ARG A 22 1.71 -17.70 -22.94
N LEU A 23 1.33 -16.45 -23.25
CA LEU A 23 1.29 -15.33 -22.33
C LEU A 23 -0.16 -14.93 -22.10
N GLN A 24 -0.70 -15.27 -20.93
CA GLN A 24 -1.94 -14.65 -20.47
C GLN A 24 -1.56 -13.23 -19.98
N SER A 25 -1.87 -12.21 -20.77
CA SER A 25 -1.65 -10.82 -20.33
C SER A 25 -2.90 -10.36 -19.60
N GLY A 26 -2.85 -10.33 -18.27
CA GLY A 26 -3.91 -9.76 -17.44
C GLY A 26 -3.76 -8.25 -17.35
N PHE A 27 -4.87 -7.52 -17.47
CA PHE A 27 -4.91 -6.08 -17.22
C PHE A 27 -5.67 -5.82 -15.93
N ILE A 28 -5.09 -5.04 -15.04
CA ILE A 28 -5.75 -4.61 -13.81
C ILE A 28 -5.97 -3.12 -13.92
N ILE A 29 -7.25 -2.74 -13.90
CA ILE A 29 -7.71 -1.37 -14.06
C ILE A 29 -8.22 -0.89 -12.71
N PHE A 30 -7.65 0.21 -12.23
CA PHE A 30 -8.17 0.91 -11.05
C PHE A 30 -8.93 2.14 -11.49
N SER A 31 -10.20 2.25 -11.06
CA SER A 31 -10.99 3.47 -11.20
C SER A 31 -11.41 3.96 -9.83
N LEU A 32 -11.08 5.21 -9.53
CA LEU A 32 -11.67 5.95 -8.43
C LEU A 32 -12.56 7.02 -9.06
N TYR A 33 -13.85 6.99 -8.72
CA TYR A 33 -14.76 8.12 -8.94
C TYR A 33 -14.98 8.52 -10.43
N ASN A 34 -15.21 7.53 -11.30
CA ASN A 34 -15.50 7.66 -12.75
C ASN A 34 -14.32 8.04 -13.65
N ASP A 35 -13.15 8.38 -13.11
CA ASP A 35 -11.94 8.56 -13.91
C ASP A 35 -11.11 7.27 -13.94
N PHE A 36 -10.60 6.93 -15.12
CA PHE A 36 -9.67 5.81 -15.32
C PHE A 36 -8.29 6.28 -14.86
N LEU A 37 -7.78 5.74 -13.75
CA LEU A 37 -6.60 6.30 -13.09
C LEU A 37 -5.32 5.51 -13.35
N PHE A 38 -5.39 4.18 -13.52
CA PHE A 38 -4.17 3.40 -13.73
C PHE A 38 -4.45 2.04 -14.37
N LEU A 39 -3.61 1.68 -15.35
CA LEU A 39 -3.59 0.37 -16.02
C LEU A 39 -2.30 -0.36 -15.62
N PHE A 40 -2.44 -1.45 -14.87
CA PHE A 40 -1.33 -2.34 -14.57
C PHE A 40 -1.35 -3.56 -15.50
N LEU A 41 -0.25 -3.76 -16.21
CA LEU A 41 -0.02 -4.91 -17.08
C LEU A 41 0.64 -6.04 -16.28
N LEU A 42 -0.14 -7.07 -15.95
CA LEU A 42 0.41 -8.29 -15.38
C LEU A 42 0.82 -9.22 -16.52
N HIS A 43 2.12 -9.28 -16.80
CA HIS A 43 2.70 -10.29 -17.68
C HIS A 43 3.02 -11.56 -16.89
N SER A 44 2.00 -12.33 -16.50
CA SER A 44 2.19 -13.63 -15.85
C SER A 44 1.37 -14.71 -16.54
N THR A 45 1.93 -15.90 -16.67
CA THR A 45 1.20 -17.06 -17.23
C THR A 45 0.30 -17.74 -16.18
N LEU A 46 0.19 -17.16 -14.98
CA LEU A 46 -0.42 -17.76 -13.79
C LEU A 46 -1.62 -16.94 -13.34
N ALA A 47 -2.68 -17.63 -12.92
CA ALA A 47 -3.88 -17.00 -12.42
C ALA A 47 -3.62 -16.27 -11.10
N LEU A 48 -4.21 -15.09 -10.94
CA LEU A 48 -4.14 -14.31 -9.72
C LEU A 48 -4.96 -15.01 -8.62
N GLU A 49 -4.36 -15.23 -7.46
CA GLU A 49 -5.01 -15.93 -6.35
C GLU A 49 -5.79 -14.97 -5.46
N GLN A 50 -5.20 -13.82 -5.12
CA GLN A 50 -5.82 -12.82 -4.23
C GLN A 50 -5.51 -11.40 -4.70
N LEU A 51 -6.50 -10.51 -4.58
CA LEU A 51 -6.40 -9.09 -4.90
C LEU A 51 -7.24 -8.27 -3.93
N PHE A 52 -6.65 -7.24 -3.32
CA PHE A 52 -7.36 -6.32 -2.43
C PHE A 52 -6.59 -5.00 -2.24
N TRP A 53 -7.29 -3.98 -1.74
CA TRP A 53 -6.71 -2.67 -1.45
C TRP A 53 -5.83 -2.70 -0.20
N CYS A 54 -4.69 -2.01 -0.25
CA CYS A 54 -3.81 -1.74 0.89
C CYS A 54 -3.73 -0.23 1.08
N GLY A 55 -4.54 0.29 2.00
CA GLY A 55 -4.74 1.73 2.16
C GLY A 55 -5.58 2.34 1.03
N MET A 56 -5.38 3.64 0.76
CA MET A 56 -6.24 4.40 -0.15
C MET A 56 -5.80 4.35 -1.61
N ASP A 57 -4.53 4.07 -1.85
CA ASP A 57 -3.86 4.35 -3.12
C ASP A 57 -2.81 3.28 -3.48
N SER A 58 -2.95 2.08 -2.92
CA SER A 58 -2.21 0.91 -3.36
C SER A 58 -3.05 -0.36 -3.30
N VAL A 59 -2.69 -1.33 -4.15
CA VAL A 59 -3.35 -2.63 -4.22
C VAL A 59 -2.32 -3.73 -4.04
N LEU A 60 -2.70 -4.76 -3.30
CA LEU A 60 -1.94 -5.99 -3.15
C LEU A 60 -2.46 -7.05 -4.11
N LEU A 61 -1.52 -7.76 -4.73
CA LEU A 61 -1.74 -8.80 -5.70
C LEU A 61 -0.89 -9.99 -5.31
N TYR A 62 -1.48 -11.18 -5.28
CA TYR A 62 -0.77 -12.39 -4.91
C TYR A 62 -1.01 -13.54 -5.89
N TRP A 63 0.08 -14.14 -6.34
CA TRP A 63 0.08 -15.34 -7.18
C TRP A 63 1.39 -16.11 -6.99
N HIS A 64 1.32 -17.43 -6.80
CA HIS A 64 2.48 -18.33 -6.84
C HIS A 64 3.71 -17.83 -6.05
N ASP A 65 3.50 -17.63 -4.76
CA ASP A 65 4.52 -17.18 -3.78
C ASP A 65 5.08 -15.77 -4.02
N MET A 66 4.54 -15.03 -5.00
CA MET A 66 4.85 -13.63 -5.27
C MET A 66 3.71 -12.75 -4.77
N LEU A 67 4.02 -11.89 -3.79
CA LEU A 67 3.17 -10.80 -3.35
C LEU A 67 3.68 -9.48 -3.93
N MET A 68 2.81 -8.71 -4.55
CA MET A 68 3.15 -7.43 -5.17
C MET A 68 2.22 -6.33 -4.65
N MET A 69 2.81 -5.22 -4.21
CA MET A 69 2.10 -3.98 -3.92
C MET A 69 2.29 -3.02 -5.09
N VAL A 70 1.20 -2.54 -5.65
CA VAL A 70 1.18 -1.58 -6.76
C VAL A 70 0.49 -0.31 -6.29
N GLY A 71 1.22 0.80 -6.26
CA GLY A 71 0.71 2.13 -5.97
C GLY A 71 0.09 2.79 -7.20
N LEU A 72 -0.90 3.65 -6.98
CA LEU A 72 -1.57 4.41 -8.05
C LEU A 72 -0.65 5.42 -8.75
N TYR A 73 0.49 5.76 -8.13
CA TYR A 73 1.46 6.72 -8.65
C TYR A 73 2.64 6.06 -9.37
N GLY A 74 2.56 4.76 -9.65
CA GLY A 74 3.59 4.00 -10.37
C GLY A 74 4.62 3.31 -9.47
N ASP A 75 4.51 3.44 -8.15
CA ASP A 75 5.33 2.70 -7.20
C ASP A 75 4.99 1.21 -7.24
N LEU A 76 6.00 0.36 -7.19
CA LEU A 76 5.83 -1.09 -7.19
C LEU A 76 6.84 -1.74 -6.26
N ILE A 77 6.35 -2.57 -5.36
CA ILE A 77 7.18 -3.34 -4.43
C ILE A 77 6.80 -4.82 -4.54
N ARG A 78 7.80 -5.69 -4.59
CA ARG A 78 7.64 -7.15 -4.66
C ARG A 78 8.19 -7.80 -3.40
N TYR A 79 7.44 -8.76 -2.88
CA TYR A 79 7.79 -9.62 -1.77
C TYR A 79 7.73 -11.07 -2.28
N LEU A 80 8.79 -11.83 -2.05
CA LEU A 80 8.86 -13.25 -2.40
C LEU A 80 8.77 -14.03 -1.11
N TYR A 81 7.90 -15.03 -1.09
CA TYR A 81 7.75 -15.95 0.02
C TYR A 81 8.26 -17.33 -0.40
N ASP A 82 8.84 -18.07 0.55
CA ASP A 82 9.33 -19.44 0.29
C ASP A 82 8.22 -20.49 0.51
N GLU A 83 7.09 -20.08 1.08
CA GLU A 83 5.93 -20.92 1.34
C GLU A 83 4.61 -20.19 1.00
N PRO A 84 3.52 -20.94 0.71
CA PRO A 84 2.24 -20.34 0.42
C PRO A 84 1.71 -19.50 1.59
N ILE A 85 1.26 -18.29 1.28
CA ILE A 85 0.70 -17.36 2.26
C ILE A 85 -0.81 -17.16 2.07
N ILE A 86 -1.47 -16.78 3.15
CA ILE A 86 -2.87 -16.32 3.15
C ILE A 86 -2.87 -14.84 3.52
N LEU A 87 -3.60 -14.04 2.73
CA LEU A 87 -3.75 -12.62 3.01
C LEU A 87 -5.12 -12.35 3.62
N ILE A 88 -5.14 -11.64 4.73
CA ILE A 88 -6.35 -11.18 5.39
C ILE A 88 -6.40 -9.65 5.26
N PRO A 89 -7.34 -9.09 4.49
CA PRO A 89 -7.45 -7.65 4.32
C PRO A 89 -7.87 -6.97 5.62
N GLU A 90 -7.22 -5.85 5.94
CA GLU A 90 -7.54 -4.96 7.05
C GLU A 90 -7.82 -3.53 6.55
N CYS A 91 -8.20 -2.61 7.43
CA CYS A 91 -8.54 -1.24 7.03
C CYS A 91 -7.35 -0.47 6.41
N ASP A 92 -6.15 -0.70 6.92
CA ASP A 92 -4.94 0.05 6.54
C ASP A 92 -3.85 -0.82 5.91
N GLY A 93 -4.14 -2.10 5.63
CA GLY A 93 -3.14 -3.04 5.13
C GLY A 93 -3.68 -4.46 5.00
N ALA A 94 -2.78 -5.44 5.10
CA ALA A 94 -3.15 -6.84 5.24
C ALA A 94 -2.24 -7.60 6.19
N ARG A 95 -2.84 -8.56 6.89
CA ARG A 95 -2.10 -9.59 7.58
C ARG A 95 -1.69 -10.67 6.59
N ILE A 96 -0.43 -11.04 6.67
CA ILE A 96 0.17 -12.11 5.89
C ILE A 96 0.38 -13.27 6.87
N LEU A 97 -0.31 -14.37 6.61
CA LEU A 97 -0.20 -15.59 7.39
C LEU A 97 0.57 -16.62 6.58
N SER A 98 1.69 -17.06 7.12
CA SER A 98 2.42 -18.22 6.66
C SER A 98 2.24 -19.35 7.66
N ASN A 99 2.94 -20.47 7.48
CA ASN A 99 2.89 -21.57 8.44
C ASN A 99 3.79 -21.28 9.66
N LEU A 100 4.77 -20.38 9.51
CA LEU A 100 5.78 -20.08 10.53
C LEU A 100 5.55 -18.75 11.23
N ASN A 101 4.97 -17.77 10.55
CA ASN A 101 4.87 -16.41 11.04
C ASN A 101 3.58 -15.70 10.62
N MET A 102 3.36 -14.57 11.28
CA MET A 102 2.30 -13.64 10.97
C MET A 102 2.92 -12.25 10.85
N GLU A 103 2.79 -11.65 9.69
CA GLU A 103 3.31 -10.32 9.38
C GLU A 103 2.14 -9.37 9.08
N PHE A 104 2.37 -8.08 9.26
CA PHE A 104 1.42 -7.05 8.84
C PHE A 104 2.08 -6.15 7.82
N LEU A 105 1.52 -6.13 6.61
CA LEU A 105 1.97 -5.31 5.51
C LEU A 105 1.02 -4.14 5.33
N GLN A 106 1.55 -2.94 5.47
CA GLN A 106 0.84 -1.68 5.30
C GLN A 106 1.72 -0.71 4.50
N ARG A 107 1.10 0.06 3.62
CA ARG A 107 1.75 1.25 3.05
C ARG A 107 1.92 2.30 4.15
N VAL A 108 3.11 2.91 4.22
CA VAL A 108 3.39 4.00 5.16
C VAL A 108 2.33 5.11 4.99
N PRO A 109 1.60 5.48 6.06
CA PRO A 109 0.62 6.56 5.99
C PRO A 109 1.28 7.90 5.65
N SER A 110 0.58 8.75 4.91
CA SER A 110 1.07 10.10 4.55
C SER A 110 1.39 10.97 5.77
N SER A 111 0.68 10.78 6.88
CA SER A 111 0.97 11.43 8.17
C SER A 111 2.29 10.98 8.79
N THR A 112 2.73 9.75 8.53
CA THR A 112 4.04 9.26 8.98
C THR A 112 5.13 9.73 8.02
N GLU A 113 4.88 9.69 6.72
CA GLU A 113 5.79 10.24 5.71
C GLU A 113 6.09 11.73 5.97
N SER A 114 5.08 12.53 6.35
CA SER A 114 5.27 13.96 6.61
C SER A 114 6.18 14.25 7.79
N ILE A 115 6.19 13.39 8.82
CA ILE A 115 7.10 13.51 9.98
C ILE A 115 8.55 13.34 9.53
N PHE A 116 8.83 12.31 8.74
CA PHE A 116 10.20 11.95 8.37
C PHE A 116 10.67 12.59 7.05
N LYS A 117 9.82 13.40 6.42
CA LYS A 117 10.16 14.15 5.22
C LYS A 117 11.17 15.24 5.56
N ILE A 118 12.29 15.26 4.82
CA ILE A 118 13.35 16.26 5.00
C ILE A 118 12.78 17.67 4.82
N GLY A 119 13.04 18.54 5.79
CA GLY A 119 12.57 19.93 5.78
C GLY A 119 11.07 20.09 6.02
N SER A 120 10.40 19.09 6.57
CA SER A 120 8.99 19.19 6.94
C SER A 120 8.81 20.16 8.11
N THR A 121 7.86 21.08 7.95
CA THR A 121 7.42 22.01 9.00
C THR A 121 5.99 21.72 9.46
N GLU A 122 5.49 20.51 9.17
CA GLU A 122 4.15 20.09 9.59
C GLU A 122 4.08 20.02 11.13
N PRO A 123 2.91 20.32 11.74
CA PRO A 123 2.75 20.26 13.19
C PRO A 123 3.17 18.93 13.82
N THR A 124 2.96 17.81 13.09
CA THR A 124 3.34 16.47 13.54
C THR A 124 4.86 16.30 13.63
N THR A 125 5.61 16.88 12.69
CA THR A 125 7.08 16.88 12.70
C THR A 125 7.61 17.69 13.88
N LEU A 126 7.07 18.89 14.10
CA LEU A 126 7.49 19.75 15.21
C LEU A 126 7.24 19.08 16.59
N LEU A 127 6.13 18.36 16.73
CA LEU A 127 5.85 17.58 17.94
C LEU A 127 6.81 16.40 18.10
N TYR A 128 7.17 15.73 17.00
CA TYR A 128 8.14 14.64 17.02
C TYR A 128 9.53 15.12 17.42
N ASP A 129 9.98 16.26 16.90
CA ASP A 129 11.25 16.89 17.28
C ASP A 129 11.24 17.32 18.75
N ALA A 130 10.15 17.94 19.22
CA ALA A 130 10.00 18.32 20.62
C ALA A 130 10.06 17.11 21.57
N LEU A 131 9.47 15.98 21.17
CA LEU A 131 9.54 14.72 21.92
C LEU A 131 10.97 14.18 21.96
N ASP A 132 11.69 14.14 20.82
CA ASP A 132 13.09 13.69 20.77
C ASP A 132 14.00 14.57 21.65
N HIS A 133 13.78 15.88 21.65
CA HIS A 133 14.47 16.81 22.55
C HIS A 133 14.18 16.55 24.03
N PHE A 134 12.92 16.24 24.36
CA PHE A 134 12.51 15.89 25.72
C PHE A 134 13.15 14.58 26.18
N ASP A 135 13.09 13.52 25.37
CA ASP A 135 13.61 12.19 25.69
C ASP A 135 15.13 12.18 25.89
N ARG A 136 15.84 13.02 25.13
CA ARG A 136 17.29 13.21 25.30
C ARG A 136 17.67 14.01 26.55
N MET A 137 16.70 14.41 27.38
CA MET A 137 16.86 15.34 28.51
C MET A 137 17.62 16.62 28.10
N ASN A 138 17.53 17.01 26.84
CA ASN A 138 18.16 18.20 26.33
C ASN A 138 17.26 19.39 26.68
N ALA A 139 17.36 19.87 27.93
CA ALA A 139 16.70 21.08 28.41
C ALA A 139 17.24 22.40 27.80
N LYS A 140 17.89 22.33 26.64
CA LYS A 140 18.44 23.49 25.93
C LYS A 140 18.02 23.45 24.46
N VAL A 141 16.92 24.15 24.17
CA VAL A 141 16.96 25.27 23.22
C VAL A 141 16.02 26.35 23.78
N GLY A 142 16.62 27.47 24.16
CA GLY A 142 15.90 28.71 24.42
C GLY A 142 15.36 29.26 23.10
N CYS A 143 14.29 30.02 23.21
CA CYS A 143 13.67 30.82 22.17
C CYS A 143 14.69 31.36 21.14
N ASP A 144 14.68 30.82 19.93
CA ASP A 144 15.15 31.50 18.73
C ASP A 144 14.19 31.10 17.60
N PHE A 145 12.97 31.63 17.71
CA PHE A 145 12.13 31.86 16.55
C PHE A 145 12.58 33.19 15.97
N ASP A 146 13.51 33.14 15.02
CA ASP A 146 13.68 34.24 14.07
C ASP A 146 12.78 33.95 12.86
N LEU A 147 11.85 34.88 12.67
CA LEU A 147 10.90 35.02 11.56
C LEU A 147 11.58 35.08 10.19
#